data_AF-A0A3B8VD23-F1
#
_entry.id   AF-A0A3B8VD23-F1
#
_cell.length_a   1.000
_cell.length_b   1.000
_cell.length_c   1.000
_cell.angle_alpha   90.00
_cell.angle_beta   90.00
_cell.angle_gamma   90.00
#
_symmetry.space_group_name_H-M   'P 1'
#
loop_
_entity.id
_entity.type
_entity.pdbx_description
1 polymer ?
#
loop_
_entity_poly.entity_id
_entity_poly.type
_entity_poly.pdbx_seq_one_letter_code
_entity_poly.pdbx_strand_id
1 'polypeptide(L)' 'MNSRHAVLGQILANYTSVNFTGSNHTSDYVELAAMGPGSESINGFVRNTDMFTLMLEAAGVSVA' A
#
# COMPACT_ATOMS: atom_id res chain seq x y z
N MET A 1 -21.55 -7.12 -3.15
CA MET A 1 -21.43 -5.79 -2.53
C MET A 1 -22.79 -5.42 -1.92
N ASN A 2 -23.07 -5.83 -0.68
CA ASN A 2 -24.43 -5.74 -0.12
C ASN A 2 -24.52 -4.77 1.08
N SER A 3 -23.60 -3.81 1.17
CA SER A 3 -23.59 -2.79 2.21
C SER A 3 -24.20 -1.48 1.70
N ARG A 4 -24.78 -0.68 2.61
CA ARG A 4 -25.35 0.64 2.28
C ARG A 4 -24.33 1.58 1.63
N HIS A 5 -23.06 1.52 2.05
CA HIS A 5 -21.97 2.31 1.51
C HIS A 5 -21.63 1.91 0.05
N ALA A 6 -21.64 0.62 -0.26
CA ALA A 6 -21.36 0.15 -1.61
C ALA A 6 -22.43 0.60 -2.61
N VAL A 7 -23.70 0.59 -2.21
CA VAL A 7 -24.81 1.11 -3.03
C VAL A 7 -24.66 2.61 -3.28
N LEU A 8 -24.34 3.39 -2.25
CA LEU A 8 -24.09 4.83 -2.41
C LEU A 8 -22.95 5.10 -3.40
N GLY A 9 -21.84 4.35 -3.30
CA GLY A 9 -20.72 4.46 -4.24
C GLY A 9 -21.13 4.16 -5.68
N GLN A 10 -21.94 3.12 -5.91
CA GLN A 10 -22.45 2.77 -7.25
C GLN A 10 -23.36 3.85 -7.84
N ILE A 11 -24.22 4.47 -7.02
CA ILE A 11 -25.10 5.57 -7.47
C ILE A 11 -24.26 6.78 -7.92
N LEU A 12 -23.18 7.09 -7.19
CA LEU A 12 -22.33 8.24 -7.49
C LEU A 12 -21.33 8.00 -8.64
N ALA A 13 -21.05 6.75 -9.00
CA ALA A 13 -20.00 6.39 -9.95
C ALA A 13 -20.13 7.06 -11.32
N ASN A 14 -21.36 7.22 -11.83
CA ASN A 14 -21.60 7.91 -13.12
C ASN A 14 -21.33 9.41 -13.06
N TYR A 15 -21.45 10.02 -11.87
CA TYR A 15 -21.20 11.45 -11.68
C TYR A 15 -19.72 11.73 -11.44
N THR A 16 -19.05 10.90 -10.64
CA THR A 16 -17.64 11.08 -10.27
C THR A 16 -16.66 10.41 -11.22
N SER A 17 -17.13 9.50 -12.07
CA SER A 17 -16.30 8.60 -12.88
C SER A 17 -15.36 7.71 -12.05
N VAL A 18 -15.69 7.45 -10.79
CA VAL A 18 -14.93 6.59 -9.86
C VAL A 18 -15.75 5.36 -9.51
N ASN A 19 -15.15 4.17 -9.61
CA ASN A 19 -15.82 2.90 -9.33
C ASN A 19 -14.95 1.96 -8.50
N PHE A 20 -15.57 0.99 -7.84
CA PHE A 20 -14.92 0.01 -6.98
C PHE A 20 -15.33 -1.40 -7.39
N THR A 21 -14.37 -2.32 -7.53
CA THR A 21 -14.60 -3.71 -7.95
C THR A 21 -15.08 -4.61 -6.81
N GLY A 22 -14.76 -4.24 -5.56
CA GLY A 22 -15.17 -4.96 -4.37
C GLY A 22 -15.08 -4.11 -3.10
N SER A 23 -15.34 -4.74 -1.96
CA SER A 23 -15.10 -4.16 -0.62
C SER A 23 -14.02 -4.92 0.14
N ASN A 24 -13.22 -5.71 -0.58
CA ASN A 24 -12.10 -6.46 -0.04
C ASN A 24 -10.79 -5.91 -0.62
N HIS A 25 -9.66 -6.37 -0.09
CA HIS A 25 -8.34 -6.00 -0.58
C HIS A 25 -8.12 -6.54 -2.00
N THR A 26 -7.34 -5.81 -2.79
CA THR A 26 -6.78 -6.31 -4.06
C THR A 26 -5.33 -6.76 -3.85
N SER A 27 -4.70 -7.28 -4.90
CA SER A 27 -3.32 -7.83 -4.84
C SER A 27 -2.34 -7.07 -5.72
N ASP A 28 -2.69 -5.83 -6.08
CA ASP A 28 -1.81 -4.96 -6.85
C ASP A 28 -0.54 -4.63 -6.07
N TYR A 29 0.58 -4.49 -6.76
CA TYR A 29 1.79 -3.92 -6.14
C TYR A 29 1.54 -2.45 -5.80
N VAL A 30 2.12 -2.01 -4.68
CA VAL A 30 1.96 -0.65 -4.17
C VAL A 30 3.29 0.10 -4.18
N GLU A 31 3.21 1.41 -4.28
CA GLU A 31 4.37 2.31 -4.29
C GLU A 31 5.06 2.34 -2.92
N LEU A 32 6.39 2.41 -2.94
CA LEU A 32 7.22 2.63 -1.75
C LEU A 32 8.06 3.89 -1.95
N ALA A 33 8.14 4.73 -0.92
CA ALA A 33 8.97 5.92 -0.92
C ALA A 33 9.81 5.99 0.36
N ALA A 34 11.09 6.33 0.22
CA ALA A 34 11.98 6.65 1.32
C ALA A 34 12.64 8.01 1.14
N MET A 35 13.04 8.61 2.25
CA MET A 35 13.73 9.90 2.27
C MET A 35 14.78 9.89 3.38
N GLY A 36 15.93 10.50 3.10
CA GLY A 36 17.04 10.63 4.04
C GLY A 36 18.21 9.68 3.73
N PRO A 37 19.24 9.66 4.60
CA PRO A 37 20.38 8.75 4.45
C PRO A 37 19.93 7.29 4.40
N GLY A 38 20.42 6.52 3.43
CA GLY A 38 20.02 5.12 3.24
C GLY A 38 18.74 4.93 2.44
N SER A 39 18.08 5.99 1.95
CA SER A 39 16.89 5.86 1.09
C SER A 39 17.15 5.08 -0.21
N GLU A 40 18.39 5.09 -0.69
CA GLU A 40 18.89 4.30 -1.80
C GLU A 40 18.85 2.78 -1.58
N SER A 41 18.64 2.33 -0.33
CA SER A 41 18.47 0.91 0.00
C SER A 41 17.11 0.33 -0.43
N ILE A 42 16.11 1.17 -0.72
CA ILE A 42 14.85 0.71 -1.31
C ILE A 42 15.10 0.33 -2.78
N ASN A 43 15.03 -0.96 -3.06
CA ASN A 43 15.13 -1.49 -4.43
C ASN A 43 13.89 -1.14 -5.27
N GLY A 44 14.03 -1.21 -6.60
CA GLY A 44 12.91 -0.92 -7.51
C GLY A 44 11.72 -1.89 -7.42
N PHE A 45 11.90 -3.06 -6.78
CA PHE A 45 10.82 -4.00 -6.50
C PHE A 45 11.15 -4.78 -5.22
N VAL A 46 10.27 -4.69 -4.22
CA VAL A 46 10.55 -5.13 -2.86
C VAL A 46 9.38 -5.96 -2.34
N ARG A 47 9.69 -7.07 -1.65
CA ARG A 47 8.69 -7.80 -0.88
C ARG A 47 8.48 -7.09 0.46
N ASN A 48 7.23 -6.96 0.89
CA ASN A 48 6.90 -6.27 2.15
C ASN A 48 7.62 -6.83 3.40
N THR A 49 8.02 -8.11 3.39
CA THR A 49 8.79 -8.74 4.47
C THR A 49 10.20 -8.19 4.61
N ASP A 50 10.80 -7.74 3.51
CA ASP A 50 12.19 -7.27 3.48
C ASP A 50 12.30 -5.87 4.12
N MET A 51 11.17 -5.13 4.16
CA MET A 51 11.08 -3.82 4.79
C MET A 51 11.44 -3.85 6.28
N PHE A 52 11.16 -4.96 6.96
CA PHE A 52 11.52 -5.08 8.38
C PHE A 52 13.03 -4.99 8.59
N THR A 53 13.80 -5.77 7.83
CA THR A 53 15.26 -5.75 7.89
C THR A 53 15.81 -4.39 7.49
N LEU A 54 15.29 -3.79 6.41
CA LEU A 54 15.68 -2.46 5.97
C LEU A 54 15.47 -1.41 7.07
N MET A 55 14.32 -1.45 7.77
CA MET A 55 14.03 -0.52 8.86
C MET A 55 14.95 -0.73 10.08
N LEU A 56 15.32 -1.97 10.38
CA LEU A 56 16.27 -2.27 11.45
C LEU A 56 17.67 -1.74 11.13
N GLU A 57 18.14 -1.93 9.89
CA GLU A 57 19.41 -1.40 9.41
C GLU A 57 19.42 0.14 9.48
N ALA A 58 18.35 0.79 9.01
CA ALA A 58 18.19 2.24 9.09
C ALA A 58 18.15 2.75 10.55
N ALA A 59 17.58 1.98 11.47
CA ALA A 59 17.52 2.31 12.90
C ALA A 59 18.81 1.96 13.67
N GLY A 60 19.74 1.20 13.08
CA GLY A 60 20.92 0.70 13.76
C GLY A 60 20.64 -0.31 14.88
N VAL A 61 19.57 -1.12 14.74
CA VAL A 61 19.13 -2.10 15.75
C VAL A 61 19.27 -3.53 15.21
N SER A 62 19.75 -4.47 16.04
CA SER A 62 19.81 -5.90 15.69
C SER A 62 18.69 -6.69 16.38
N VAL A 63 18.20 -7.73 15.71
CA VAL A 63 17.37 -8.75 16.37
C VAL A 63 18.28 -9.67 17.19
N ALA A 64 17.83 -10.05 18.39
CA ALA A 64 18.54 -10.99 19.26
C ALA A 64 18.52 -12.43 18.72
#